data_AF-A0A1M5BFR5-F1
#
_entry.id   AF-A0A1M5BFR5-F1
#
_cell.length_a   1.000
_cell.length_b   1.000
_cell.length_c   1.000
_cell.angle_alpha   90.00
_cell.angle_beta   90.00
_cell.angle_gamma   90.00
#
_symmetry.space_group_name_H-M   'P 1'
#
loop_
_entity.id
_entity.type
_entity.pdbx_description
1 polymer ?
#
loop_
_entity_poly.entity_id
_entity_poly.type
_entity_poly.pdbx_seq_one_letter_code
_entity_poly.pdbx_strand_id
1 'polypeptide(L)' 'VQNISLSPDKEGNYYVDVALPKGLKTSYNKTLTFDKELKGNAEIVTQDLRLIERFFYQIRKLLGYQS' A
#
# COMPACT_ATOMS: atom_id res chain seq x y z
N VAL A 1 -5.73 2.66 -8.96
CA VAL A 1 -5.73 4.11 -8.65
C VAL A 1 -6.55 4.79 -9.73
N GLN A 2 -7.48 5.67 -9.36
CA GLN A 2 -8.28 6.43 -10.32
C GLN A 2 -7.66 7.80 -10.61
N ASN A 3 -7.20 8.48 -9.57
CA ASN A 3 -6.54 9.77 -9.68
C ASN A 3 -5.55 9.99 -8.54
N ILE A 4 -4.57 10.85 -8.79
CA ILE A 4 -3.63 11.36 -7.80
C ILE A 4 -3.63 12.88 -7.93
N SER A 5 -3.59 13.61 -6.81
CA SER A 5 -3.54 15.07 -6.84
C SER A 5 -2.28 15.56 -7.57
N LEU A 6 -2.42 16.58 -8.41
CA LEU A 6 -1.30 17.14 -9.18
C LEU A 6 -0.30 17.90 -8.30
N SER A 7 -0.77 18.41 -7.16
CA SER A 7 0.04 19.12 -6.19
C SER A 7 -0.13 18.51 -4.79
N PRO A 8 0.92 18.55 -3.95
CA PRO A 8 0.83 18.13 -2.56
C PRO A 8 0.08 19.16 -1.71
N ASP A 9 -0.30 18.77 -0.51
CA ASP A 9 -0.77 19.68 0.54
C ASP A 9 0.39 20.46 1.18
N LYS A 10 0.09 21.23 2.23
CA LYS A 10 1.08 22.04 2.96
C LYS A 10 2.13 21.20 3.71
N GLU A 11 1.84 19.94 3.98
CA GLU A 11 2.70 19.00 4.70
C GLU A 11 3.48 18.09 3.73
N GLY A 12 3.23 18.21 2.42
CA GLY A 12 3.88 17.41 1.38
C GLY A 12 3.14 16.11 1.02
N ASN A 13 1.92 15.90 1.54
CA ASN A 13 1.15 14.70 1.23
C ASN A 13 0.39 14.83 -0.09
N TYR A 14 0.22 13.71 -0.79
CA TYR A 14 -0.60 13.62 -1.99
C TYR A 14 -1.91 12.90 -1.67
N TYR A 15 -3.00 13.41 -2.23
CA TYR A 15 -4.30 12.74 -2.14
C TYR A 15 -4.44 11.77 -3.31
N VAL A 16 -4.93 10.56 -3.02
CA VAL A 16 -5.08 9.49 -4.00
C VAL A 16 -6.50 8.97 -3.94
N ASP A 17 -7.19 9.03 -5.09
CA ASP A 17 -8.50 8.42 -5.24
C ASP A 17 -8.33 6.96 -5.67
N VAL A 18 -8.84 6.04 -4.86
CA VAL A 18 -8.79 4.61 -5.11
C VAL A 18 -10.18 4.04 -5.34
N ALA A 19 -10.34 3.26 -6.41
CA ALA A 19 -11.52 2.42 -6.59
C ALA A 19 -11.31 1.10 -5.85
N LEU A 20 -12.34 0.66 -5.14
CA LEU A 20 -12.43 -0.67 -4.56
C LEU A 20 -13.49 -1.46 -5.34
N PRO A 21 -13.16 -2.00 -6.53
CA PRO A 21 -14.15 -2.60 -7.43
C PRO A 21 -14.86 -3.84 -6.84
N LYS A 22 -14.24 -4.48 -5.84
CA LYS A 22 -14.82 -5.61 -5.11
C LYS A 22 -15.49 -5.19 -3.79
N GLY A 23 -15.66 -3.88 -3.58
CA GLY A 23 -16.14 -3.29 -2.33
C GLY A 23 -15.18 -3.53 -1.16
N LEU A 24 -15.69 -3.27 0.05
CA LEU A 24 -14.98 -3.54 1.29
C LEU A 24 -15.25 -4.98 1.73
N LYS A 25 -14.31 -5.89 1.46
CA LYS A 25 -14.44 -7.32 1.78
C LYS A 25 -13.29 -7.79 2.66
N THR A 26 -13.62 -8.42 3.78
CA THR A 26 -12.62 -8.99 4.69
C THR A 26 -12.08 -10.33 4.19
N SER A 27 -10.96 -10.78 4.75
CA SER A 27 -10.40 -12.13 4.52
C SER A 27 -11.37 -13.25 4.91
N TYR A 28 -12.31 -12.99 5.83
CA TYR A 28 -13.39 -13.89 6.22
C TYR A 28 -14.64 -13.78 5.33
N ASN A 29 -14.51 -13.18 4.15
CA ASN A 29 -15.58 -13.07 3.16
C ASN A 29 -16.79 -12.24 3.63
N LYS A 30 -16.61 -11.38 4.65
CA LYS A 30 -17.66 -10.46 5.12
C LYS A 30 -17.57 -9.13 4.38
N THR A 31 -18.72 -8.59 3.98
CA THR A 31 -18.83 -7.25 3.40
C THR A 31 -18.96 -6.23 4.52
N LEU A 32 -18.10 -5.20 4.51
CA LEU A 32 -18.22 -4.05 5.40
C LEU A 32 -19.09 -2.99 4.74
N THR A 33 -20.02 -2.41 5.50
CA THR A 33 -20.77 -1.23 5.06
C THR A 33 -19.79 -0.07 4.95
N PHE A 34 -19.82 0.65 3.82
CA PHE A 34 -18.97 1.81 3.62
C PHE A 34 -19.48 2.97 4.48
N ASP A 35 -18.72 3.34 5.50
CA ASP A 35 -18.92 4.53 6.30
C ASP A 35 -17.87 5.57 5.91
N LYS A 36 -18.27 6.83 5.75
CA LYS A 36 -17.41 7.93 5.27
C LYS A 36 -16.28 8.27 6.24
N GLU A 37 -16.34 7.74 7.47
CA GLU A 37 -15.31 7.92 8.50
C GLU A 37 -14.37 6.71 8.67
N LEU A 38 -14.43 5.72 7.78
CA LEU A 38 -13.55 4.55 7.86
C LEU A 38 -12.09 4.96 7.67
N LYS A 39 -11.32 4.87 8.76
CA LYS A 39 -9.87 5.03 8.76
C LYS A 39 -9.21 3.67 8.59
N GLY A 40 -8.17 3.62 7.77
CA GLY A 40 -7.38 2.42 7.55
C GLY A 40 -6.00 2.77 7.05
N ASN A 41 -5.07 1.84 7.23
CA ASN A 41 -3.74 1.91 6.63
C ASN A 41 -3.76 1.06 5.36
N ALA A 42 -3.11 1.56 4.31
CA ALA A 42 -2.92 0.82 3.07
C ALA A 42 -1.45 0.90 2.67
N GLU A 43 -0.93 -0.20 2.13
CA GLU A 43 0.41 -0.24 1.56
C GLU A 43 0.32 -0.14 0.03
N ILE A 44 1.12 0.76 -0.55
CA ILE A 44 1.26 0.88 -2.00
C ILE A 44 2.46 0.04 -2.42
N VAL A 45 2.20 -1.00 -3.21
CA VAL A 45 3.24 -1.84 -3.80
C VAL A 45 3.61 -1.24 -5.15
N THR A 46 4.72 -0.50 -5.23
CA THR A 46 5.19 0.21 -6.45
C THR A 46 6.09 -0.65 -7.35
N GLN A 47 6.57 -1.78 -6.84
CA GLN A 47 7.44 -2.71 -7.54
C GLN A 47 6.91 -4.13 -7.30
N ASP A 48 6.98 -5.00 -8.32
CA ASP A 48 6.73 -6.44 -8.17
C ASP A 48 7.85 -7.07 -7.32
N LEU A 49 7.85 -6.78 -6.02
CA LEU A 49 8.74 -7.43 -5.07
C LEU A 49 8.26 -8.87 -4.95
N ARG A 50 8.97 -9.77 -5.63
CA ARG A 50 8.76 -11.20 -5.41
C ARG A 50 9.06 -11.47 -3.95
N LEU A 51 8.28 -12.31 -3.28
CA LEU A 51 8.47 -12.62 -1.85
C LEU A 51 9.93 -13.04 -1.54
N ILE A 52 10.57 -13.69 -2.51
CA ILE A 52 11.96 -14.11 -2.46
C ILE A 52 12.95 -12.93 -2.39
N GLU A 53 12.64 -11.77 -2.95
CA GLU A 53 13.49 -10.58 -2.85
C GLU A 53 13.51 -10.06 -1.41
N ARG A 54 12.38 -10.04 -0.69
CA ARG A 54 12.33 -9.74 0.76
C ARG A 54 13.19 -10.71 1.59
N PHE A 55 13.19 -11.99 1.22
CA PHE A 55 14.04 -12.99 1.86
C PHE A 55 15.54 -12.70 1.61
N PHE A 56 15.91 -12.40 0.37
CA PHE A 56 17.30 -12.06 0.03
C PHE A 56 17.76 -10.73 0.63
N TYR A 57 16.88 -9.75 0.86
CA TYR A 57 17.25 -8.51 1.56
C TYR A 57 17.79 -8.77 2.96
N GLN A 58 17.15 -9.66 3.73
CA GLN A 58 17.61 -9.99 5.08
C GLN A 58 18.93 -10.79 5.04
N ILE A 59 19.08 -11.70 4.08
CA ILE A 59 20.32 -12.47 3.89
C ILE A 59 21.49 -11.55 3.48
N ARG A 60 21.28 -10.63 2.52
CA ARG A 60 22.31 -9.68 2.08
C ARG A 60 22.74 -8.75 3.21
N LYS A 61 21.80 -8.32 4.07
CA LYS A 61 22.08 -7.51 5.26
C LYS A 61 22.95 -8.27 6.28
N LEU A 62 22.73 -9.58 6.44
CA LEU A 62 23.54 -10.44 7.31
C LEU A 62 24.91 -10.78 6.72
N LEU A 63 25.01 -10.88 5.39
CA LEU A 63 26.25 -11.18 4.67
C LEU A 63 27.13 -9.94 4.38
N GLY A 64 26.80 -8.77 4.94
CA GLY A 64 27.72 -7.65 5.02
C GLY A 64 28.08 -6.98 3.68
N TYR A 65 27.24 -7.07 2.66
CA TYR A 65 27.44 -6.28 1.43
C TYR A 65 26.99 -4.82 1.67
N GLN A 66 27.80 -4.08 2.42
CA GLN A 66 27.92 -2.64 2.33
C GLN A 66 29.10 -2.31 1.40
N SER A 67 28.79 -1.80 0.22
CA SER A 67 29.61 -0.86 -0.54
C SER A 67 28.67 -0.01 -1.38
#